data_AF-A0A4Q1CNM4-F1
#
_entry.id   AF-A0A4Q1CNM4-F1
#
_cell.length_a   1.000
_cell.length_b   1.000
_cell.length_c   1.000
_cell.angle_alpha   90.00
_cell.angle_beta   90.00
_cell.angle_gamma   90.00
#
_symmetry.space_group_name_H-M   'P 1'
#
loop_
_entity.id
_entity.type
_entity.pdbx_description
1 polymer ?
#
loop_
_entity_poly.entity_id
_entity_poly.type
_entity_poly.pdbx_seq_one_letter_code
_entity_poly.pdbx_strand_id
1 'polypeptide(L)'
;MKPILLIIGIFFMHSLVRAQADAQTIKDIETVCNYYLIGGTNGDSVMFSKAFDPAGQMRFMRNDTLMNVSLKDFMARTRNTGVKQNRTTKIDRIEVFGNAATVKLTVEYPTFYFHDMMSLIKTKDGWKIVSKIFYREEKK
;
A
#
# COMPACT_ATOMS: atom_id res chain seq x y z
N MET A 1 -21.28 -33.67 -29.70
CA MET A 1 -19.93 -33.62 -29.08
C MET A 1 -19.19 -32.29 -29.31
N LYS A 2 -19.29 -31.63 -30.48
CA LYS A 2 -18.70 -30.31 -30.75
C LYS A 2 -19.12 -29.14 -29.83
N PRO A 3 -20.38 -29.00 -29.37
CA PRO A 3 -20.76 -27.84 -28.54
C PRO A 3 -20.21 -27.91 -27.11
N ILE A 4 -19.95 -29.11 -26.59
CA ILE A 4 -19.43 -29.30 -25.22
C ILE A 4 -17.96 -28.88 -25.13
N LEU A 5 -17.12 -29.20 -26.13
CA LEU A 5 -15.73 -28.72 -26.18
C LEU A 5 -15.65 -27.19 -26.28
N LEU A 6 -16.59 -26.57 -27.00
CA LEU A 6 -16.61 -25.12 -27.20
C LEU A 6 -16.99 -24.37 -25.92
N ILE A 7 -17.94 -24.90 -25.14
CA ILE A 7 -18.33 -24.35 -23.83
C ILE A 7 -17.18 -24.50 -22.82
N ILE A 8 -16.50 -25.64 -22.77
CA ILE A 8 -15.34 -25.86 -21.87
C ILE A 8 -14.20 -24.88 -22.20
N GLY A 9 -13.93 -24.64 -23.49
CA GLY A 9 -12.93 -23.66 -23.93
C GLY A 9 -13.28 -22.22 -23.51
N ILE A 10 -14.55 -21.83 -23.60
CA ILE A 10 -15.02 -20.51 -23.16
C ILE A 10 -14.85 -20.35 -21.65
N PHE A 11 -15.28 -21.33 -20.84
CA PHE A 11 -15.11 -21.28 -19.38
C PHE A 11 -13.63 -21.18 -18.97
N PHE A 12 -12.74 -21.92 -19.63
CA PHE A 12 -11.29 -21.89 -19.36
C PHE A 12 -10.65 -20.53 -19.69
N MET A 13 -11.05 -19.89 -20.80
CA MET A 13 -10.58 -18.53 -21.12
C MET A 13 -11.01 -17.50 -20.06
N HIS A 14 -12.24 -17.58 -19.55
CA HIS A 14 -12.74 -16.63 -18.54
C HIS A 14 -11.95 -16.72 -17.22
N SER A 15 -11.56 -17.93 -16.79
CA SER A 15 -10.74 -18.09 -15.59
C SER A 15 -9.33 -17.49 -15.73
N LEU A 16 -8.71 -17.61 -16.90
CA LEU A 16 -7.38 -17.06 -17.16
C LEU A 16 -7.37 -15.54 -17.14
N VAL A 17 -8.39 -14.91 -17.74
CA VAL A 17 -8.54 -13.44 -17.74
C VAL A 17 -8.72 -12.90 -16.32
N ARG A 18 -9.50 -13.58 -15.47
CA ARG A 18 -9.68 -13.20 -14.06
C ARG A 18 -8.37 -13.30 -13.27
N ALA A 19 -7.66 -14.43 -13.37
CA ALA A 19 -6.38 -14.61 -12.69
C ALA A 19 -5.34 -13.57 -13.11
N GLN A 20 -5.29 -13.21 -14.41
CA GLN A 20 -4.41 -12.16 -14.90
C GLN A 20 -4.80 -10.76 -14.36
N ALA A 21 -6.10 -10.46 -14.31
CA ALA A 21 -6.60 -9.19 -13.74
C ALA A 21 -6.29 -9.08 -12.24
N ASP A 22 -6.41 -10.17 -11.49
CA ASP A 22 -6.06 -10.22 -10.08
C ASP A 22 -4.55 -10.03 -9.86
N ALA A 23 -3.72 -10.72 -10.64
CA ALA A 23 -2.26 -10.56 -10.59
C ALA A 23 -1.80 -9.14 -10.93
N GLN A 24 -2.43 -8.50 -11.93
CA GLN A 24 -2.14 -7.11 -12.26
C GLN A 24 -2.58 -6.16 -11.13
N THR A 25 -3.75 -6.40 -10.53
CA THR A 25 -4.25 -5.58 -9.42
C THR A 25 -3.30 -5.61 -8.22
N ILE A 26 -2.76 -6.79 -7.88
CA ILE A 26 -1.74 -6.93 -6.84
C ILE A 26 -0.49 -6.13 -7.18
N LYS A 27 0.04 -6.23 -8.41
CA LYS A 27 1.23 -5.47 -8.84
C LYS A 27 1.02 -3.95 -8.80
N ASP A 28 -0.18 -3.48 -9.14
CA ASP A 28 -0.52 -2.05 -9.08
C ASP A 28 -0.50 -1.56 -7.62
N ILE A 29 -1.07 -2.34 -6.69
CA ILE A 29 -1.06 -2.05 -5.26
C ILE A 29 0.36 -2.08 -4.69
N GLU A 30 1.17 -3.08 -5.06
CA GLU A 30 2.58 -3.16 -4.69
C GLU A 30 3.35 -1.92 -5.15
N THR A 31 3.09 -1.46 -6.38
CA THR A 31 3.70 -0.25 -6.94
C THR A 31 3.37 0.98 -6.08
N VAL A 32 2.10 1.16 -5.71
CA VAL A 32 1.68 2.26 -4.83
C VAL A 32 2.29 2.17 -3.44
N CYS A 33 2.36 0.97 -2.86
CA CYS A 33 3.03 0.76 -1.58
C CYS A 33 4.54 1.06 -1.69
N ASN A 34 5.17 0.71 -2.80
CA ASN A 34 6.58 0.96 -3.05
C ASN A 34 6.90 2.44 -3.23
N TYR A 35 5.98 3.27 -3.73
CA TYR A 35 6.15 4.73 -3.69
C TYR A 35 6.36 5.22 -2.25
N TYR A 36 5.56 4.75 -1.29
CA TYR A 36 5.72 5.04 0.13
C TYR A 36 7.01 4.45 0.72
N LEU A 37 7.25 3.15 0.50
CA LEU A 37 8.36 2.42 1.11
C LEU A 37 9.71 2.90 0.58
N ILE A 38 9.91 2.88 -0.74
CA ILE A 38 11.17 3.28 -1.40
C ILE A 38 11.38 4.78 -1.25
N GLY A 39 10.34 5.59 -1.48
CA GLY A 39 10.42 7.05 -1.34
C GLY A 39 10.86 7.45 0.07
N GLY A 40 10.24 6.89 1.10
CA GLY A 40 10.65 7.17 2.48
C GLY A 40 12.03 6.59 2.84
N THR A 41 12.45 5.48 2.21
CA THR A 41 13.77 4.89 2.45
C THR A 41 14.85 5.75 1.85
N ASN A 42 14.60 6.38 0.71
CA ASN A 42 15.59 7.21 0.03
C ASN A 42 15.49 8.70 0.38
N GLY A 43 14.57 9.11 1.27
CA GLY A 43 14.33 10.53 1.55
C GLY A 43 13.81 11.29 0.32
N ASP A 44 13.09 10.61 -0.57
CA ASP A 44 12.48 11.16 -1.79
C ASP A 44 11.00 11.44 -1.52
N SER A 45 10.71 12.69 -1.19
CA SER A 45 9.36 13.15 -0.88
C SER A 45 8.44 13.14 -2.11
N VAL A 46 9.01 13.26 -3.32
CA VAL A 46 8.24 13.30 -4.56
C VAL A 46 7.72 11.89 -4.88
N MET A 47 8.59 10.89 -4.80
CA MET A 47 8.18 9.49 -4.92
C MET A 47 7.22 9.10 -3.80
N PHE A 48 7.55 9.44 -2.55
CA PHE A 48 6.72 9.16 -1.38
C PHE A 48 5.28 9.65 -1.54
N SER A 49 5.12 10.89 -2.00
CA SER A 49 3.81 11.54 -2.11
C SER A 49 2.91 10.93 -3.19
N LYS A 50 3.47 10.21 -4.17
CA LYS A 50 2.67 9.52 -5.21
C LYS A 50 1.75 8.45 -4.63
N ALA A 51 2.07 7.91 -3.46
CA ALA A 51 1.33 6.82 -2.84
C ALA A 51 -0.05 7.25 -2.30
N PHE A 52 -0.21 8.52 -1.93
CA PHE A 52 -1.31 8.96 -1.08
C PHE A 52 -2.36 9.79 -1.80
N ASP A 53 -3.60 9.70 -1.32
CA ASP A 53 -4.64 10.68 -1.56
C ASP A 53 -4.57 11.78 -0.47
N PRO A 54 -4.46 13.07 -0.84
CA PRO A 54 -4.35 14.16 0.15
C PRO A 54 -5.59 14.33 1.04
N ALA A 55 -6.76 13.83 0.64
CA ALA A 55 -7.98 13.89 1.44
C ALA A 55 -8.05 12.79 2.53
N GLY A 56 -7.10 11.84 2.52
CA GLY A 56 -7.07 10.76 3.50
C GLY A 56 -6.48 11.16 4.86
N GLN A 57 -6.41 10.19 5.78
CA GLN A 57 -5.95 10.40 7.15
C GLN A 57 -5.01 9.32 7.68
N MET A 58 -4.11 9.71 8.59
CA MET A 58 -3.28 8.83 9.40
C MET A 58 -3.70 8.95 10.87
N ARG A 59 -4.01 7.81 11.50
CA ARG A 59 -4.42 7.76 12.92
C ARG A 59 -3.54 6.80 13.70
N PHE A 60 -3.15 7.19 14.90
CA PHE A 60 -2.26 6.39 15.76
C PHE A 60 -2.35 6.83 17.22
N MET A 61 -1.90 5.97 18.13
CA MET A 61 -1.81 6.33 19.55
C MET A 61 -0.46 6.96 19.87
N ARG A 62 -0.44 8.01 20.69
CA ARG A 62 0.76 8.59 21.29
C ARG A 62 0.44 8.99 22.72
N ASN A 63 1.15 8.43 23.70
CA ASN A 63 0.93 8.70 25.13
C ASN A 63 -0.56 8.62 25.50
N ASP A 64 -1.19 7.49 25.18
CA ASP A 64 -2.62 7.21 25.40
C ASP A 64 -3.62 8.18 24.73
N THR A 65 -3.13 9.04 23.84
CA THR A 65 -3.95 9.96 23.06
C THR A 65 -4.08 9.48 21.62
N LEU A 66 -5.32 9.43 21.12
CA LEU A 66 -5.57 9.20 19.70
C LEU A 66 -5.17 10.45 18.90
N MET A 67 -4.17 10.29 18.05
CA MET A 67 -3.71 11.32 17.12
C MET A 67 -4.42 11.14 15.78
N ASN A 68 -4.78 12.26 15.15
CA ASN A 68 -5.25 12.30 13.76
C ASN A 68 -4.43 13.31 12.97
N VAL A 69 -3.87 12.89 11.84
CA VAL A 69 -3.04 13.71 10.95
C VAL A 69 -3.54 13.51 9.53
N SER A 70 -3.81 14.59 8.79
CA SER A 70 -4.19 14.47 7.38
C SER A 70 -3.04 13.88 6.57
N LEU A 71 -3.32 13.10 5.52
CA LEU A 71 -2.26 12.59 4.65
C LEU A 71 -1.55 13.72 3.90
N LYS A 72 -2.25 14.84 3.63
CA LYS A 72 -1.64 16.07 3.15
C LYS A 72 -0.53 16.58 4.08
N ASP A 73 -0.82 16.70 5.38
CA ASP A 73 0.17 17.16 6.36
C ASP A 73 1.27 16.14 6.57
N PHE A 74 0.94 14.85 6.51
CA PHE A 74 1.92 13.78 6.59
C PHE A 74 2.93 13.86 5.44
N MET A 75 2.46 14.01 4.20
CA MET A 75 3.32 14.22 3.03
C MET A 75 4.16 15.50 3.16
N ALA A 76 3.57 16.60 3.61
CA ALA A 76 4.28 17.88 3.77
C ALA A 76 5.41 17.82 4.80
N ARG A 77 5.34 16.93 5.79
CA ARG A 77 6.42 16.71 6.79
C ARG A 77 7.58 15.90 6.23
N THR A 78 7.38 15.14 5.16
CA THR A 78 8.43 14.34 4.53
C THR A 78 9.34 15.25 3.72
N ARG A 79 10.57 15.46 4.20
CA ARG A 79 11.57 16.31 3.52
C ARG A 79 12.20 15.58 2.34
N ASN A 80 12.48 16.31 1.27
CA ASN A 80 13.22 15.81 0.11
C ASN A 80 14.73 15.86 0.33
N THR A 81 15.23 15.00 1.22
CA THR A 81 16.65 15.03 1.61
C THR A 81 17.54 14.25 0.65
N GLY A 82 17.01 13.25 -0.06
CA GLY A 82 17.80 12.27 -0.81
C GLY A 82 18.70 11.38 0.08
N VAL A 83 18.59 11.52 1.41
CA VAL A 83 19.40 10.77 2.37
C VAL A 83 18.73 9.45 2.67
N LYS A 84 19.40 8.37 2.27
CA LYS A 84 18.94 7.01 2.53
C LYS A 84 18.86 6.73 4.02
N GLN A 85 17.68 6.36 4.49
CA GLN A 85 17.40 5.93 5.86
C GLN A 85 17.92 4.51 6.07
N ASN A 86 18.49 4.24 7.24
CA ASN A 86 18.83 2.89 7.65
C ASN A 86 17.57 2.14 8.09
N ARG A 87 16.87 1.54 7.12
CA ARG A 87 15.66 0.74 7.34
C ARG A 87 15.48 -0.30 6.24
N THR A 88 14.80 -1.39 6.57
CA THR A 88 14.30 -2.38 5.60
C THR A 88 12.77 -2.32 5.57
N THR A 89 12.19 -2.77 4.46
CA THR A 89 10.75 -2.65 4.22
C THR A 89 10.19 -3.92 3.61
N LYS A 90 8.99 -4.30 4.00
CA LYS A 90 8.31 -5.49 3.50
C LYS A 90 6.81 -5.23 3.34
N ILE A 91 6.23 -5.76 2.27
CA ILE A 91 4.79 -5.93 2.12
C ILE A 91 4.44 -7.31 2.68
N ASP A 92 3.69 -7.36 3.78
CA ASP A 92 3.39 -8.63 4.45
C ASP A 92 2.14 -9.32 3.90
N ARG A 93 1.12 -8.53 3.59
CA ARG A 93 -0.17 -9.03 3.11
C ARG A 93 -0.90 -7.96 2.32
N ILE A 94 -1.54 -8.37 1.22
CA ILE A 94 -2.46 -7.57 0.43
C ILE A 94 -3.79 -8.32 0.40
N GLU A 95 -4.89 -7.63 0.69
CA GLU A 95 -6.25 -8.14 0.55
C GLU A 95 -7.04 -7.19 -0.33
N VAL A 96 -7.75 -7.72 -1.34
CA VAL A 96 -8.44 -6.92 -2.35
C VAL A 96 -9.90 -7.33 -2.44
N PHE A 97 -10.78 -6.33 -2.44
CA PHE A 97 -12.22 -6.46 -2.60
C PHE A 97 -12.71 -5.42 -3.61
N GLY A 98 -12.81 -5.81 -4.89
CA GLY A 98 -13.24 -4.92 -5.96
C GLY A 98 -12.28 -3.73 -6.13
N ASN A 99 -12.75 -2.52 -5.80
CA ASN A 99 -11.97 -1.28 -5.86
C ASN A 99 -11.37 -0.85 -4.52
N ALA A 100 -11.46 -1.69 -3.48
CA ALA A 100 -10.89 -1.44 -2.16
C ALA A 100 -9.84 -2.49 -1.83
N ALA A 101 -8.82 -2.10 -1.07
CA ALA A 101 -7.79 -3.01 -0.59
C ALA A 101 -7.26 -2.62 0.79
N THR A 102 -6.80 -3.62 1.55
CA THR A 102 -6.02 -3.44 2.77
C THR A 102 -4.64 -4.03 2.61
N VAL A 103 -3.63 -3.34 3.11
CA VAL A 103 -2.24 -3.79 3.01
C VAL A 103 -1.56 -3.67 4.37
N LYS A 104 -0.92 -4.75 4.81
CA LYS A 104 -0.02 -4.73 5.97
C LYS A 104 1.42 -4.58 5.49
N LEU A 105 2.14 -3.63 6.07
CA LEU A 105 3.55 -3.38 5.81
C LEU A 105 4.34 -3.47 7.10
N THR A 106 5.58 -3.93 6.99
CA THR A 106 6.59 -3.83 8.05
C THR A 106 7.69 -2.90 7.58
N VAL A 107 7.98 -1.87 8.38
CA VAL A 107 9.17 -1.02 8.21
C VAL A 107 10.07 -1.25 9.42
N GLU A 108 11.21 -1.84 9.20
CA GLU A 108 12.16 -2.20 10.24
C GLU A 108 13.29 -1.17 10.29
N TYR A 109 13.45 -0.58 11.47
CA TYR A 109 14.58 0.27 11.85
C TYR A 109 15.53 -0.51 12.78
N PRO A 110 16.72 0.01 13.08
CA PRO A 110 17.67 -0.67 13.97
C PRO A 110 17.11 -0.97 15.35
N THR A 111 16.25 -0.10 15.88
CA THR A 111 15.73 -0.18 17.26
C THR A 111 14.24 -0.48 17.38
N PHE A 112 13.48 -0.42 16.28
CA PHE A 112 12.03 -0.63 16.32
C PHE A 112 11.46 -1.07 14.97
N TYR A 113 10.21 -1.52 14.98
CA TYR A 113 9.39 -1.77 13.81
C TYR A 113 8.21 -0.79 13.75
N PHE A 114 7.79 -0.43 12.54
CA PHE A 114 6.42 0.01 12.29
C PHE A 114 5.66 -1.12 11.61
N HIS A 115 4.52 -1.46 12.22
CA HIS A 115 3.48 -2.29 11.61
C HIS A 115 2.42 -1.36 11.05
N ASP A 116 2.49 -1.06 9.76
CA ASP A 116 1.54 -0.17 9.11
C ASP A 116 0.38 -0.98 8.53
N MET A 117 -0.85 -0.51 8.76
CA MET A 117 -2.06 -1.01 8.10
C MET A 117 -2.63 0.10 7.23
N MET A 118 -2.59 -0.13 5.93
CA MET A 118 -2.99 0.81 4.90
C MET A 118 -4.35 0.40 4.33
N SER A 119 -5.22 1.38 4.08
CA SER A 119 -6.40 1.18 3.22
C SER A 119 -6.17 1.91 1.90
N LEU A 120 -6.46 1.24 0.79
CA LEU A 120 -6.34 1.77 -0.55
C LEU A 120 -7.68 1.72 -1.28
N ILE A 121 -7.89 2.70 -2.15
CA ILE A 121 -9.04 2.76 -3.07
C ILE A 121 -8.51 2.95 -4.49
N LYS A 122 -9.07 2.21 -5.45
CA LYS A 122 -8.86 2.42 -6.88
C LYS A 122 -9.77 3.54 -7.35
N THR A 123 -9.18 4.68 -7.69
CA THR A 123 -9.87 5.81 -8.32
C THR A 123 -9.69 5.74 -9.83
N LYS A 124 -10.28 6.70 -10.55
CA LYS A 124 -10.02 6.90 -11.99
C LYS A 124 -8.54 7.16 -12.31
N ASP A 125 -7.79 7.69 -11.34
CA ASP A 125 -6.37 8.05 -11.47
C ASP A 125 -5.45 6.91 -10.98
N GLY A 126 -6.01 5.74 -10.67
CA GLY A 126 -5.31 4.56 -10.17
C GLY A 126 -5.51 4.32 -8.67
N TRP A 127 -4.74 3.37 -8.12
CA TRP A 127 -4.77 3.07 -6.69
C TRP A 127 -4.11 4.19 -5.87
N LYS A 128 -4.71 4.51 -4.72
CA LYS A 128 -4.17 5.47 -3.75
C LYS A 128 -4.38 4.98 -2.32
N ILE A 129 -3.42 5.25 -1.44
CA ILE A 129 -3.56 5.08 0.01
C ILE A 129 -4.42 6.22 0.53
N VAL A 130 -5.57 5.88 1.14
CA VAL A 130 -6.55 6.83 1.69
C VAL A 130 -6.58 6.82 3.22
N SER A 131 -6.04 5.79 3.86
CA SER A 131 -5.94 5.72 5.31
C SER A 131 -4.69 4.96 5.74
N LYS A 132 -4.09 5.40 6.83
CA LYS A 132 -2.99 4.71 7.51
C LYS A 132 -3.28 4.64 9.01
N ILE A 133 -3.11 3.45 9.60
CA ILE A 133 -2.89 3.30 11.04
C ILE A 133 -1.60 2.51 11.26
N PHE A 134 -1.00 2.63 12.43
CA PHE A 134 0.22 1.88 12.72
C PHE A 134 0.40 1.59 14.20
N TYR A 135 1.20 0.56 14.47
CA TYR A 135 1.80 0.32 15.78
C TYR A 135 3.33 0.40 15.67
N ARG A 136 3.96 1.05 16.65
CA ARG A 136 5.43 1.08 16.78
C ARG A 136 5.84 0.09 17.85
N GLU A 137 6.63 -0.91 17.46
CA GLU A 137 7.13 -1.96 18.34
C GLU A 137 8.63 -1.75 18.58
N GLU A 138 9.04 -1.56 19.82
CA GLU A 138 10.48 -1.52 20.17
C GLU A 138 11.09 -2.92 20.07
N LYS A 139 12.31 -3.00 19.54
CA LYS A 139 13.11 -4.23 19.59
C LYS A 139 13.57 -4.45 21.04
N LYS A 140 13.44 -5.70 21.49
CA LYS A 140 13.97 -6.15 22.79
C LYS A 140 15.47 -6.38 22.73
#